data_AF-A0A833EMM8-F1
#
_entry.id   AF-A0A833EMM8-F1
#
_cell.length_a   1.000
_cell.length_b   1.000
_cell.length_c   1.000
_cell.angle_alpha   90.00
_cell.angle_beta   90.00
_cell.angle_gamma   90.00
#
_symmetry.space_group_name_H-M   'P 1'
#
loop_
_entity.id
_entity.type
_entity.pdbx_description
1 polymer ?
#
loop_
_entity_poly.entity_id
_entity_poly.type
_entity_poly.pdbx_seq_one_letter_code
_entity_poly.pdbx_strand_id
1 'polypeptide(L)'
;MQNTYKLQDDIELISLPDHKPGVRRQKANGKIQELPVHVVRCFPWRHKDEFISIRLREGEEIALLKSIDEISDKTIKTMVLDELESVNYVPEIVKIISIMDENGLYNWKVITKAGKRSFFMRRNETPRQLEKDGILIKDVIGDRYFINNLEDLDR
;
A
#
# COMPACT_ATOMS: atom_id res chain seq x y z
N MET A 1 -18.73 -1.16 20.96
CA MET A 1 -17.41 -0.65 21.41
C MET A 1 -16.60 -0.42 20.16
N GLN A 2 -16.02 0.76 19.99
CA GLN A 2 -15.11 1.04 18.87
C GLN A 2 -13.74 0.48 19.26
N ASN A 3 -13.19 -0.39 18.45
CA ASN A 3 -11.91 -1.05 18.69
C ASN A 3 -10.79 -0.02 18.49
N THR A 4 -9.93 0.20 19.49
CA THR A 4 -8.83 1.18 19.42
C THR A 4 -7.55 0.62 20.04
N TYR A 5 -6.39 1.12 19.62
CA TYR A 5 -5.07 0.81 20.18
C TYR A 5 -4.30 2.09 20.49
N LYS A 6 -3.83 2.26 21.73
CA LYS A 6 -3.17 3.50 22.17
C LYS A 6 -1.73 3.56 21.63
N LEU A 7 -1.42 4.58 20.84
CA LEU A 7 -0.08 4.81 20.27
C LEU A 7 0.77 5.73 21.15
N GLN A 8 0.17 6.81 21.65
CA GLN A 8 0.76 7.82 22.55
C GLN A 8 -0.32 8.36 23.48
N ASP A 9 0.02 9.23 24.44
CA ASP A 9 -0.92 9.69 25.47
C ASP A 9 -2.21 10.30 24.90
N ASP A 10 -2.13 10.93 23.73
CA ASP A 10 -3.26 11.65 23.11
C ASP A 10 -3.72 11.04 21.77
N ILE A 11 -3.13 9.91 21.36
CA ILE A 11 -3.30 9.33 20.02
C ILE A 11 -3.64 7.85 20.10
N GLU A 12 -4.77 7.50 19.50
CA GLU A 12 -5.23 6.12 19.35
C GLU A 12 -5.33 5.74 17.88
N LEU A 13 -4.84 4.56 17.52
CA LEU A 13 -5.11 3.91 16.25
C LEU A 13 -6.54 3.35 16.28
N ILE A 14 -7.31 3.64 15.23
CA ILE A 14 -8.72 3.24 15.10
C ILE A 14 -8.97 2.65 13.71
N SER A 15 -10.06 1.89 13.59
CA SER A 15 -10.63 1.53 12.28
C SER A 15 -11.64 2.59 11.85
N LEU A 16 -11.40 3.21 10.70
CA LEU A 16 -12.36 4.07 10.01
C LEU A 16 -13.42 3.22 9.27
N PRO A 17 -14.51 3.84 8.79
CA PRO A 17 -15.39 3.21 7.81
C PRO A 17 -14.57 2.64 6.65
N ASP A 18 -15.02 1.51 6.09
CA ASP A 18 -14.34 0.74 5.03
C ASP A 18 -13.07 -0.04 5.47
N HIS A 19 -12.92 -0.30 6.77
CA HIS A 19 -11.77 -1.06 7.31
C HIS A 19 -10.41 -0.42 6.99
N LYS A 20 -10.38 0.92 6.91
CA LYS A 20 -9.15 1.68 6.68
C LYS A 20 -8.54 2.16 8.00
N PRO A 21 -7.21 2.20 8.12
CA PRO A 21 -6.58 2.72 9.32
C PRO A 21 -6.79 4.23 9.46
N GLY A 22 -7.10 4.65 10.68
CA GLY A 22 -7.15 6.06 11.08
C GLY A 22 -6.56 6.26 12.46
N VAL A 23 -6.30 7.52 12.80
CA VAL A 23 -5.95 7.90 14.17
C VAL A 23 -6.99 8.83 14.75
N ARG A 24 -7.28 8.64 16.04
CA ARG A 24 -8.06 9.55 16.85
C ARG A 24 -7.11 10.35 17.73
N ARG A 25 -7.15 11.67 17.63
CA ARG A 25 -6.34 12.60 18.42
C ARG A 25 -7.24 13.52 19.24
N GLN A 26 -6.95 13.66 20.53
CA GLN A 26 -7.59 14.67 21.38
C GLN A 26 -6.77 15.96 21.34
N LYS A 27 -7.39 17.08 20.94
CA LYS A 27 -6.73 18.39 20.94
C LYS A 27 -6.80 19.03 22.34
N ALA A 28 -5.90 19.97 22.61
CA ALA A 28 -5.87 20.74 23.87
C ALA A 28 -7.18 21.48 24.19
N ASN A 29 -8.01 21.78 23.18
CA ASN A 29 -9.34 22.38 23.35
C ASN A 29 -10.45 21.35 23.63
N GLY A 30 -10.10 20.09 23.91
CA GLY A 30 -11.03 18.98 24.14
C GLY A 30 -11.66 18.41 22.88
N LYS A 31 -11.43 18.98 21.69
CA LYS A 31 -12.00 18.48 20.43
C LYS A 31 -11.30 17.20 19.99
N ILE A 32 -12.08 16.17 19.70
CA ILE A 32 -11.61 14.93 19.09
C ILE A 32 -11.51 15.13 17.57
N GLN A 33 -10.40 14.70 16.98
CA GLN A 33 -10.19 14.68 15.54
C GLN A 33 -9.82 13.27 15.10
N GLU A 34 -10.51 12.75 14.09
CA GLU A 34 -10.18 11.49 13.43
C GLU A 34 -9.59 11.79 12.05
N LEU A 35 -8.44 11.19 11.75
CA LEU A 35 -7.70 11.42 10.51
C LEU A 35 -7.35 10.08 9.85
N PRO A 36 -7.49 9.96 8.52
CA PRO A 36 -7.01 8.78 7.81
C PRO A 36 -5.49 8.72 7.85
N VAL A 37 -4.97 7.50 7.99
CA VAL A 37 -3.52 7.24 7.98
C VAL A 37 -3.20 6.10 7.02
N HIS A 38 -1.91 5.95 6.72
CA HIS A 38 -1.36 4.79 6.04
C HIS A 38 -0.30 4.15 6.93
N VAL A 39 -0.17 2.83 6.84
CA VAL A 39 0.86 2.07 7.55
C VAL A 39 1.89 1.54 6.56
N VAL A 40 3.17 1.64 6.92
CA VAL A 40 4.29 1.29 6.04
C VAL A 40 5.35 0.52 6.84
N ARG A 41 5.89 -0.54 6.26
CA ARG A 41 7.04 -1.26 6.84
C ARG A 41 8.30 -0.41 6.68
N CYS A 42 9.00 -0.09 7.78
CA CYS A 42 10.30 0.56 7.69
C CYS A 42 11.36 -0.38 7.10
N PHE A 43 11.23 -1.69 7.33
CA PHE A 43 12.15 -2.71 6.83
C PHE A 43 11.38 -3.86 6.14
N PRO A 44 10.86 -3.65 4.91
CA PRO A 44 9.92 -4.56 4.25
C PRO A 44 10.38 -6.03 4.13
N TRP A 45 11.70 -6.26 4.11
CA TRP A 45 12.29 -7.58 3.86
C TRP A 45 12.81 -8.28 5.13
N ARG A 46 13.33 -7.50 6.08
CA ARG A 46 14.10 -8.04 7.21
C ARG A 46 13.28 -8.13 8.49
N HIS A 47 12.39 -7.15 8.70
CA HIS A 47 11.57 -7.02 9.89
C HIS A 47 10.13 -6.70 9.48
N LYS A 48 9.48 -7.66 8.82
CA LYS A 48 8.17 -7.44 8.17
C LYS A 48 7.03 -7.14 9.14
N ASP A 49 7.16 -7.59 10.39
CA ASP A 49 6.14 -7.46 11.44
C ASP A 49 6.58 -6.46 12.53
N GLU A 50 7.72 -5.78 12.33
CA GLU A 50 8.30 -4.83 13.28
C GLU A 50 8.60 -3.50 12.60
N PHE A 51 8.73 -2.44 13.40
CA PHE A 51 9.00 -1.08 12.93
C PHE A 51 8.02 -0.64 11.82
N ILE A 52 6.74 -0.59 12.18
CA ILE A 52 5.66 -0.17 11.29
C ILE A 52 5.38 1.32 11.52
N SER A 53 5.65 2.13 10.49
CA SER A 53 5.43 3.57 10.50
C SER A 53 3.97 3.88 10.18
N ILE A 54 3.34 4.71 11.02
CA ILE A 54 1.96 5.19 10.87
C ILE A 54 2.02 6.65 10.44
N ARG A 55 1.48 6.96 9.25
CA ARG A 55 1.67 8.26 8.59
C ARG A 55 0.37 8.89 8.16
N LEU A 56 0.29 10.23 8.23
CA LEU A 56 -0.74 10.99 7.53
C LEU A 56 -0.54 10.93 6.02
N ARG A 57 -1.59 11.25 5.25
CA ARG A 57 -1.50 11.40 3.78
C ARG A 57 -0.43 12.40 3.32
N GLU A 58 -0.13 13.39 4.14
CA GLU A 58 0.87 14.43 3.86
C GLU A 58 2.32 13.94 4.09
N GLY A 59 2.50 12.68 4.49
CA GLY A 59 3.81 12.05 4.68
C GLY A 59 4.40 12.18 6.08
N GLU A 60 3.77 12.97 6.95
CA GLU A 60 4.13 13.10 8.36
C GLU A 60 3.95 11.78 9.11
N GLU A 61 5.01 11.31 9.79
CA GLU A 61 4.94 10.16 10.68
C GLU A 61 4.37 10.57 12.05
N ILE A 62 3.30 9.90 12.45
CA ILE A 62 2.61 10.15 13.71
C ILE A 62 3.15 9.25 14.81
N ALA A 63 3.44 8.00 14.46
CA ALA A 63 3.90 6.99 15.40
C ALA A 63 4.68 5.89 14.69
N LEU A 64 5.52 5.22 15.47
CA LEU A 64 6.24 4.02 15.06
C LEU A 64 5.83 2.88 16.00
N LEU A 65 5.12 1.89 15.45
CA LEU A 65 4.80 0.66 16.14
C LEU A 65 6.03 -0.26 16.11
N LYS A 66 6.50 -0.74 17.26
CA LYS A 66 7.72 -1.57 17.27
C LYS A 66 7.43 -2.98 16.78
N SER A 67 6.27 -3.54 17.11
CA SER A 67 5.83 -4.84 16.63
C SER A 67 4.32 -4.88 16.46
N ILE A 68 3.85 -5.59 15.43
CA ILE A 68 2.43 -5.86 15.21
C ILE A 68 1.78 -6.60 16.40
N ASP A 69 2.58 -7.32 17.18
CA ASP A 69 2.13 -8.03 18.38
C ASP A 69 1.83 -7.12 19.56
N GLU A 70 2.25 -5.84 19.52
CA GLU A 70 1.87 -4.86 20.54
C GLU A 70 0.37 -4.52 20.46
N ILE A 71 -0.27 -4.73 19.29
CA ILE A 71 -1.69 -4.52 19.09
C ILE A 71 -2.48 -5.72 19.65
N SER A 72 -3.08 -5.54 20.82
CA SER A 72 -3.91 -6.57 21.48
C SER A 72 -5.29 -6.74 20.84
N ASP A 73 -5.84 -5.66 20.26
CA ASP A 73 -7.13 -5.69 19.58
C ASP A 73 -7.02 -6.39 18.22
N LYS A 74 -7.74 -7.51 18.06
CA LYS A 74 -7.67 -8.33 16.84
C LYS A 74 -8.16 -7.61 15.60
N THR A 75 -9.19 -6.78 15.69
CA THR A 75 -9.73 -6.06 14.52
C THR A 75 -8.73 -5.03 14.03
N ILE A 76 -8.13 -4.26 14.95
CA ILE A 76 -7.09 -3.29 14.60
C ILE A 76 -5.86 -3.98 14.06
N LYS A 77 -5.45 -5.11 14.66
CA LYS A 77 -4.32 -5.90 14.18
C LYS A 77 -4.53 -6.40 12.75
N THR A 78 -5.70 -7.00 12.46
CA THR A 78 -6.05 -7.47 11.11
C THR A 78 -6.07 -6.31 10.11
N MET A 79 -6.70 -5.19 10.45
CA MET A 79 -6.75 -4.00 9.60
C MET A 79 -5.34 -3.49 9.22
N VAL A 80 -4.43 -3.43 10.19
CA VAL A 80 -3.04 -3.01 9.93
C VAL A 80 -2.34 -4.02 9.02
N LEU A 81 -2.47 -5.32 9.28
CA LEU A 81 -1.89 -6.35 8.43
C LEU A 81 -2.43 -6.28 6.99
N ASP A 82 -3.74 -6.10 6.82
CA ASP A 82 -4.38 -5.99 5.50
C ASP A 82 -3.87 -4.77 4.73
N GLU A 83 -3.74 -3.61 5.39
CA GLU A 83 -3.17 -2.41 4.76
C GLU A 83 -1.70 -2.64 4.41
N LEU A 84 -0.89 -3.25 5.30
CA LEU A 84 0.52 -3.54 5.03
C LEU A 84 0.72 -4.50 3.85
N GLU A 85 -0.14 -5.51 3.71
CA GLU A 85 -0.15 -6.40 2.54
C GLU A 85 -0.58 -5.65 1.28
N SER A 86 -1.56 -4.75 1.39
CA SER A 86 -2.01 -3.94 0.24
C SER A 86 -0.92 -2.99 -0.29
N VAL A 87 -0.07 -2.46 0.59
CA VAL A 87 1.02 -1.53 0.22
C VAL A 87 2.21 -2.26 -0.40
N ASN A 88 2.41 -3.54 -0.07
CA ASN A 88 3.44 -4.38 -0.69
C ASN A 88 2.93 -5.19 -1.89
N TYR A 89 1.65 -5.08 -2.21
CA TYR A 89 1.06 -5.78 -3.33
C TYR A 89 1.55 -5.19 -4.66
N VAL A 90 2.49 -5.89 -5.30
CA VAL A 90 2.86 -5.65 -6.69
C VAL A 90 1.94 -6.52 -7.55
N PRO A 91 0.94 -5.95 -8.25
CA PRO A 91 0.00 -6.76 -9.00
C PRO A 91 0.71 -7.54 -10.10
N GLU A 92 0.50 -8.86 -10.11
CA GLU A 92 0.99 -9.72 -11.18
C GLU A 92 0.06 -9.61 -12.39
N ILE A 93 0.58 -9.05 -13.48
CA ILE A 93 -0.05 -8.97 -14.79
C ILE A 93 -0.01 -10.36 -15.41
N VAL A 94 -1.20 -10.90 -15.69
CA VAL A 94 -1.40 -12.20 -16.36
C VAL A 94 -1.85 -12.03 -17.81
N LYS A 95 -2.25 -10.82 -18.21
CA LYS A 95 -2.58 -10.50 -19.61
C LYS A 95 -2.46 -9.01 -19.88
N ILE A 96 -1.85 -8.63 -20.99
CA ILE A 96 -1.90 -7.26 -21.52
C ILE A 96 -3.08 -7.18 -22.49
N ILE A 97 -4.01 -6.25 -22.23
CA ILE A 97 -5.18 -6.01 -23.10
C ILE A 97 -4.80 -5.03 -24.21
N SER A 98 -4.14 -3.93 -23.86
CA SER A 98 -3.68 -2.91 -24.81
C SER A 98 -2.64 -2.00 -24.18
N ILE A 99 -1.75 -1.46 -25.01
CA ILE A 99 -0.86 -0.35 -24.66
C ILE A 99 -1.08 0.73 -25.71
N MET A 100 -1.50 1.93 -25.30
CA MET A 100 -1.75 3.05 -26.21
C MET A 100 -0.83 4.23 -25.88
N ASP A 101 -0.24 4.87 -26.89
CA ASP A 101 0.55 6.10 -26.73
C ASP A 101 -0.39 7.30 -26.65
N GLU A 102 -0.40 7.99 -25.51
CA GLU A 102 -1.26 9.13 -25.21
C GLU A 102 -0.41 10.26 -24.60
N ASN A 103 -0.12 11.31 -25.39
CA ASN A 103 0.55 12.54 -24.94
C ASN A 103 1.88 12.31 -24.18
N GLY A 104 2.71 11.37 -24.63
CA GLY A 104 4.00 11.07 -24.00
C GLY A 104 3.91 10.10 -22.82
N LEU A 105 2.75 9.49 -22.60
CA LEU A 105 2.52 8.39 -21.67
C LEU A 105 2.04 7.16 -22.44
N TYR A 106 2.38 5.98 -21.94
CA TYR A 106 1.74 4.74 -22.34
C TYR A 106 0.59 4.44 -21.38
N ASN A 107 -0.63 4.35 -21.91
CA ASN A 107 -1.81 3.88 -21.21
C ASN A 107 -1.88 2.35 -21.32
N TRP A 108 -1.59 1.66 -20.22
CA TRP A 108 -1.64 0.21 -20.10
C TRP A 108 -3.02 -0.21 -19.61
N LYS A 109 -3.65 -1.15 -20.31
CA LYS A 109 -4.83 -1.88 -19.83
C LYS A 109 -4.45 -3.33 -19.68
N VAL A 110 -4.63 -3.89 -18.49
CA VAL A 110 -4.12 -5.23 -18.14
C VAL A 110 -5.12 -6.02 -17.30
N ILE A 111 -4.98 -7.34 -17.33
CA ILE A 111 -5.57 -8.26 -16.34
C ILE A 111 -4.47 -8.63 -15.36
N THR A 112 -4.75 -8.49 -14.08
CA THR A 112 -3.90 -8.99 -12.98
C THR A 112 -4.56 -10.17 -12.29
N LYS A 113 -3.84 -10.92 -11.46
CA LYS A 113 -4.43 -11.99 -10.63
C LYS A 113 -5.61 -11.50 -9.77
N ALA A 114 -5.63 -10.23 -9.39
CA ALA A 114 -6.71 -9.61 -8.61
C ALA A 114 -7.76 -8.86 -9.47
N GLY A 115 -7.73 -9.02 -10.80
CA GLY A 115 -8.71 -8.41 -11.71
C GLY A 115 -8.12 -7.33 -12.63
N LYS A 116 -9.01 -6.61 -13.34
CA LYS A 116 -8.64 -5.63 -14.37
C LYS A 116 -8.03 -4.37 -13.75
N ARG A 117 -6.98 -3.83 -14.37
CA ARG A 117 -6.31 -2.60 -13.96
C ARG A 117 -5.95 -1.76 -15.19
N SER A 118 -5.86 -0.45 -15.00
CA SER A 118 -5.29 0.48 -15.98
C SER A 118 -4.30 1.41 -15.28
N PHE A 119 -3.17 1.70 -15.91
CA PHE A 119 -2.15 2.58 -15.37
C PHE A 119 -1.37 3.28 -16.48
N PHE A 120 -0.64 4.35 -16.13
CA PHE A 120 0.16 5.11 -17.09
C PHE A 120 1.65 4.94 -16.79
N MET A 121 2.45 4.69 -17.83
CA MET A 121 3.92 4.65 -17.74
C MET A 121 4.50 5.78 -18.58
N ARG A 122 5.59 6.44 -18.15
CA ARG A 122 6.22 7.46 -19.00
C ARG A 122 6.85 6.80 -20.22
N ARG A 123 6.77 7.44 -21.38
CA ARG A 123 7.32 6.90 -22.64
C ARG A 123 8.83 6.67 -22.63
N ASN A 124 9.55 7.45 -21.83
CA ASN A 124 11.00 7.33 -21.65
C ASN A 124 11.41 6.38 -20.52
N GLU A 125 10.45 5.82 -19.77
CA GLU A 125 10.72 4.79 -18.78
C GLU A 125 10.64 3.42 -19.45
N THR A 126 11.62 2.57 -19.17
CA THR A 126 11.67 1.19 -19.67
C THR A 126 11.31 0.22 -18.53
N PRO A 127 10.46 -0.78 -18.77
CA PRO A 127 10.28 -1.88 -17.83
C PRO A 127 11.62 -2.49 -17.44
N ARG A 128 11.79 -2.80 -16.16
CA ARG A 128 13.02 -3.39 -15.63
C ARG A 128 12.92 -4.91 -15.68
N GLN A 129 13.87 -5.55 -16.35
CA GLN A 129 14.00 -7.01 -16.29
C GLN A 129 14.56 -7.44 -14.93
N LEU A 130 13.97 -8.50 -14.38
CA LEU A 130 14.35 -9.15 -13.13
C LEU A 130 15.02 -10.49 -13.45
N GLU A 131 15.59 -11.13 -12.43
CA GLU A 131 16.11 -12.50 -12.55
C GLU A 131 14.96 -13.47 -12.87
N LYS A 132 15.24 -14.54 -13.63
CA LYS A 132 14.26 -15.57 -14.05
C LYS A 132 13.13 -15.03 -14.95
N ASP A 133 13.47 -14.19 -15.92
CA ASP A 133 12.56 -13.67 -16.98
C ASP A 133 11.38 -12.80 -16.52
N GLY A 134 11.35 -12.43 -15.24
CA GLY A 134 10.36 -11.51 -14.71
C GLY A 134 10.56 -10.07 -15.20
N ILE A 135 9.48 -9.29 -15.28
CA ILE A 135 9.51 -7.88 -15.65
C ILE A 135 8.79 -7.04 -14.61
N LEU A 136 9.46 -6.00 -14.11
CA LEU A 136 8.89 -5.00 -13.22
C LEU A 136 8.59 -3.73 -14.01
N ILE A 137 7.33 -3.32 -13.98
CA ILE A 137 6.86 -2.07 -14.58
C ILE A 137 6.56 -1.10 -13.44
N LYS A 138 6.99 0.15 -13.58
CA LYS A 138 6.65 1.23 -12.66
C LYS A 138 5.76 2.23 -13.39
N ASP A 139 4.72 2.70 -12.73
CA ASP A 139 3.83 3.69 -13.30
C ASP A 139 4.25 5.13 -12.90
N VAL A 140 3.52 6.13 -13.42
CA VAL A 140 3.81 7.55 -13.17
C VAL A 140 3.63 7.99 -11.71
N ILE A 141 2.77 7.31 -10.94
CA ILE A 141 2.51 7.61 -9.51
C ILE A 141 3.41 6.82 -8.55
N GLY A 142 4.13 5.82 -9.07
CA GLY A 142 5.12 5.04 -8.34
C GLY A 142 4.71 3.61 -8.02
N ASP A 143 3.50 3.21 -8.40
CA ASP A 143 3.02 1.84 -8.25
C ASP A 143 3.82 0.90 -9.15
N ARG A 144 3.95 -0.34 -8.71
CA ARG A 144 4.73 -1.37 -9.39
C ARG A 144 3.82 -2.49 -9.84
N TYR A 145 4.07 -3.01 -11.03
CA TYR A 145 3.43 -4.18 -11.60
C TYR A 145 4.49 -5.19 -11.99
N PHE A 146 4.14 -6.47 -11.92
CA PHE A 146 5.07 -7.56 -12.22
C PHE A 146 4.49 -8.47 -13.30
N ILE A 147 5.31 -8.88 -14.26
CA ILE A 147 5.01 -9.97 -15.20
C ILE A 147 5.98 -11.09 -14.82
N ASN A 148 5.46 -12.28 -14.50
CA ASN A 148 6.30 -13.39 -14.06
C ASN A 148 7.09 -14.05 -15.20
N ASN A 149 6.43 -14.27 -16.34
CA ASN A 149 7.06 -14.77 -17.56
C ASN A 149 6.32 -14.14 -18.76
N LEU A 150 7.08 -13.53 -19.69
CA LEU A 150 6.51 -12.99 -20.92
C LEU A 150 5.86 -14.07 -21.80
N GLU A 151 6.42 -15.29 -21.82
CA GLU A 151 5.90 -16.39 -22.63
C GLU A 151 4.49 -16.82 -22.23
N ASP A 152 4.09 -16.56 -20.97
CA ASP A 152 2.76 -16.87 -20.47
C ASP A 152 1.71 -15.83 -20.90
N LEU A 153 2.12 -14.65 -21.41
CA LEU A 153 1.21 -13.59 -21.85
C LEU A 153 0.65 -13.81 -23.26
N ASP A 154 1.34 -14.59 -24.09
CA ASP A 154 0.98 -14.86 -25.50
C ASP A 154 0.09 -16.11 -25.67
N ARG A 155 -0.39 -16.70 -24.57
CA ARG A 155 -1.31 -17.85 -24.58
C ARG A 155 -2.80 -17.47 -24.53
#